data_AF-A0A0C5VQ89-F1
#
_entry.id   AF-A0A0C5VQ89-F1
#
_cell.length_a   1.000
_cell.length_b   1.000
_cell.length_c   1.000
_cell.angle_alpha   90.00
_cell.angle_beta   90.00
_cell.angle_gamma   90.00
#
_symmetry.space_group_name_H-M   'P 1'
#
loop_
_entity.id
_entity.type
_entity.pdbx_description
1 polymer ?
#
loop_
_entity_poly.entity_id
_entity_poly.type
_entity_poly.pdbx_seq_one_letter_code
_entity_poly.pdbx_strand_id
1 'polypeptide(L)'
;MLEVWGADNGVLKVTPCQTDTDKNTQNGIKFLSAGLMQAIRNPTAHEPALDWPVNKQDCLDLLGFLSYLFRQLDSAVYFKA
;
A
#
# COMPACT_ATOMS: atom_id res chain seq x y z
N MET A 1 3.49 7.51 -1.21
CA MET A 1 3.91 6.09 -1.04
C MET A 1 5.28 5.78 -1.60
N LEU A 2 5.57 6.13 -2.85
CA LEU A 2 6.86 5.75 -3.48
C LEU A 2 8.08 6.29 -2.74
N GLU A 3 8.03 7.54 -2.27
CA GLU A 3 9.12 8.16 -1.51
C GLU A 3 9.20 7.59 -0.07
N VAL A 4 8.06 7.39 0.58
CA VAL A 4 8.00 6.95 1.99
C VAL A 4 8.49 5.51 2.18
N TRP A 5 8.11 4.60 1.27
CA TRP A 5 8.45 3.18 1.36
C TRP A 5 9.72 2.79 0.59
N GLY A 6 10.46 3.74 0.02
CA GLY A 6 11.67 3.44 -0.74
C GLY A 6 12.68 2.60 0.05
N ALA A 7 13.22 1.54 -0.55
CA ALA A 7 14.22 0.69 0.10
C ALA A 7 15.50 1.47 0.44
N ASP A 8 15.92 2.39 -0.44
CA ASP A 8 17.14 3.17 -0.25
C ASP A 8 16.88 4.45 0.57
N ASN A 9 15.91 5.27 0.16
CA ASN A 9 15.71 6.63 0.71
C ASN A 9 14.42 6.81 1.53
N GLY A 10 13.61 5.76 1.67
CA GLY A 10 12.32 5.85 2.36
C GLY A 10 12.46 5.87 3.88
N VAL A 11 11.57 6.63 4.52
CA VAL A 11 11.57 6.85 5.98
C VAL A 11 10.81 5.77 6.77
N LEU A 12 10.00 4.94 6.11
CA LEU A 12 9.31 3.81 6.75
C LEU A 12 9.85 2.48 6.23
N LYS A 13 10.21 1.59 7.14
CA LYS A 13 10.81 0.28 6.83
C LYS A 13 10.02 -0.84 7.47
N VAL A 14 9.63 -1.82 6.67
CA VAL A 14 9.03 -3.09 7.11
C VAL A 14 10.05 -4.23 7.12
N THR A 15 11.15 -4.07 6.37
CA THR A 15 12.30 -4.98 6.40
C THR A 15 13.59 -4.18 6.65
N PRO A 16 14.68 -4.83 7.10
CA PRO A 16 15.97 -4.17 7.33
C PRO A 16 16.61 -3.54 6.08
N CYS A 17 16.13 -3.88 4.88
CA CYS A 17 16.67 -3.40 3.59
C CYS A 17 18.18 -3.68 3.37
N GLN A 18 18.74 -4.70 4.03
CA GLN A 18 20.16 -5.04 3.94
C GLN A 18 20.45 -5.99 2.78
N THR A 19 19.57 -6.98 2.58
CA THR A 19 19.68 -7.95 1.49
C THR A 19 18.81 -7.56 0.30
N ASP A 20 19.10 -8.11 -0.88
CA ASP A 20 18.24 -7.92 -2.06
C ASP A 20 16.81 -8.42 -1.80
N THR A 21 16.66 -9.52 -1.03
CA THR A 21 15.35 -10.02 -0.61
C THR A 21 14.59 -9.01 0.24
N ASP A 22 15.26 -8.36 1.20
CA ASP A 22 14.65 -7.32 2.03
C ASP A 22 14.18 -6.14 1.19
N LYS A 23 15.05 -5.67 0.29
CA LYS A 23 14.78 -4.54 -0.61
C LYS A 23 13.64 -4.86 -1.57
N ASN A 24 13.60 -6.06 -2.11
CA ASN A 24 12.53 -6.53 -2.99
C ASN A 24 11.19 -6.59 -2.24
N THR A 25 11.18 -7.09 -1.01
CA THR A 25 9.98 -7.16 -0.16
C THR A 25 9.45 -5.76 0.17
N GLN A 26 10.34 -4.87 0.61
CA GLN A 26 10.04 -3.46 0.87
C GLN A 26 9.48 -2.77 -0.38
N ASN A 27 10.11 -2.95 -1.54
CA ASN A 27 9.64 -2.41 -2.80
C ASN A 27 8.31 -3.02 -3.26
N GLY A 28 8.04 -4.28 -2.94
CA GLY A 28 6.74 -4.91 -3.15
C GLY A 28 5.64 -4.16 -2.41
N ILE A 29 5.81 -3.91 -1.11
CA ILE A 29 4.85 -3.15 -0.30
C ILE A 29 4.68 -1.71 -0.80
N LYS A 30 5.78 -1.08 -1.22
CA LYS A 30 5.77 0.24 -1.89
C LYS A 30 4.86 0.26 -3.11
N PHE A 31 5.02 -0.68 -4.03
CA PHE A 31 4.26 -0.71 -5.29
C PHE A 31 2.82 -1.17 -5.07
N LEU A 32 2.57 -2.14 -4.20
CA LEU A 32 1.22 -2.57 -3.83
C LEU A 32 0.41 -1.40 -3.24
N SER A 33 1.01 -0.64 -2.33
CA SER A 33 0.35 0.51 -1.72
C SER A 33 0.10 1.63 -2.71
N ALA A 34 1.07 1.95 -3.57
CA ALA A 34 0.93 2.98 -4.59
C ALA A 34 -0.09 2.57 -5.67
N GLY A 35 -0.12 1.29 -6.04
CA GLY A 35 -1.07 0.72 -7.00
C GLY A 35 -2.49 0.73 -6.45
N LEU A 36 -2.68 0.32 -5.20
CA LEU A 36 -4.00 0.34 -4.55
C LEU A 36 -4.59 1.76 -4.51
N MET A 37 -3.80 2.75 -4.09
CA MET A 37 -4.24 4.15 -4.05
C MET A 37 -4.56 4.73 -5.44
N GLN A 38 -3.91 4.23 -6.49
CA GLN A 38 -4.19 4.67 -7.87
C GLN A 38 -5.39 3.96 -8.47
N ALA A 39 -5.52 2.66 -8.24
CA ALA A 39 -6.55 1.81 -8.82
C ALA A 39 -7.90 2.00 -8.13
N ILE A 40 -7.91 2.23 -6.82
CA ILE A 40 -9.15 2.28 -6.05
C ILE A 40 -9.49 3.73 -5.73
N ARG A 41 -10.68 4.13 -6.13
CA ARG A 41 -11.28 5.42 -5.83
C ARG A 41 -12.37 5.22 -4.79
N ASN A 42 -12.52 6.20 -3.90
CA ASN A 42 -13.72 6.33 -3.10
C ASN A 42 -14.87 6.83 -4.01
N PRO A 43 -15.89 6.00 -4.35
CA PRO A 43 -16.97 6.41 -5.24
C PRO A 43 -17.76 7.58 -4.67
N THR A 44 -17.90 7.69 -3.35
CA THR A 44 -18.63 8.79 -2.71
C THR A 44 -17.91 10.15 -2.87
N ALA A 45 -16.62 10.16 -3.19
CA ALA A 45 -15.78 11.36 -3.24
C ALA A 45 -15.19 11.68 -4.63
N HIS A 46 -15.16 10.72 -5.56
CA HIS A 46 -14.46 10.88 -6.83
C HIS A 46 -15.36 10.74 -8.07
N GLU A 47 -16.25 9.75 -8.15
CA GLU A 47 -17.15 9.51 -9.31
C GLU A 47 -18.45 8.83 -8.85
N PRO A 48 -19.63 9.15 -9.44
CA PRO A 48 -20.89 8.51 -9.08
C PRO A 48 -20.76 6.98 -9.09
N ALA A 49 -21.38 6.29 -8.12
CA ALA A 49 -21.38 4.82 -8.05
C ALA A 49 -21.90 4.10 -9.33
N LEU A 50 -22.55 4.87 -10.21
CA LEU A 50 -22.96 4.46 -11.56
C LEU A 50 -21.76 4.14 -12.48
N ASP A 51 -20.67 4.92 -12.38
CA ASP A 51 -19.50 4.79 -13.27
C ASP A 51 -18.47 3.80 -12.72
N TRP A 52 -18.56 3.47 -11.42
CA TRP A 52 -17.72 2.48 -10.75
C TRP A 52 -18.56 1.50 -9.91
N PRO A 53 -19.14 0.46 -10.54
CA PRO A 53 -19.91 -0.55 -9.81
C PRO A 53 -18.96 -1.51 -9.06
N VAL A 54 -18.77 -1.29 -7.75
CA VAL A 54 -18.11 -2.28 -6.87
C VAL A 54 -19.16 -3.25 -6.34
N ASN A 55 -19.04 -4.53 -6.65
CA ASN A 55 -19.92 -5.54 -6.06
C ASN A 55 -19.50 -5.85 -4.61
N LYS A 56 -20.35 -6.55 -3.85
CA LYS A 56 -20.07 -6.88 -2.44
C LYS A 56 -18.76 -7.66 -2.25
N GLN A 57 -18.45 -8.59 -3.15
CA GLN A 57 -17.25 -9.42 -3.06
C GLN A 57 -16.00 -8.57 -3.26
N ASP A 58 -15.97 -7.75 -4.32
CA ASP A 58 -14.87 -6.83 -4.61
C ASP A 58 -14.63 -5.89 -3.43
N CYS A 59 -15.70 -5.35 -2.82
CA CYS A 59 -15.61 -4.52 -1.62
C CYS A 59 -14.91 -5.24 -0.46
N LEU A 60 -15.27 -6.50 -0.18
CA LEU A 60 -14.66 -7.28 0.89
C LEU A 60 -13.19 -7.56 0.61
N ASP A 61 -12.83 -7.90 -0.62
CA ASP A 61 -11.46 -8.19 -1.02
C ASP A 61 -10.58 -6.93 -0.94
N LEU A 62 -11.10 -5.78 -1.36
CA LEU A 62 -10.42 -4.49 -1.23
C LEU A 62 -10.22 -4.08 0.24
N LEU A 63 -11.22 -4.26 1.10
CA LEU A 63 -11.09 -3.98 2.53
C LEU A 63 -10.11 -4.94 3.21
N GLY A 64 -10.09 -6.21 2.79
CA GLY A 64 -9.11 -7.19 3.25
C GLY A 64 -7.69 -6.81 2.86
N PHE A 65 -7.50 -6.36 1.62
CA PHE A 65 -6.21 -5.93 1.12
C PHE A 65 -5.73 -4.63 1.80
N LEU A 66 -6.62 -3.64 1.97
CA LEU A 66 -6.34 -2.44 2.77
C LEU A 66 -5.91 -2.80 4.20
N SER A 67 -6.65 -3.70 4.85
CA SER A 67 -6.32 -4.18 6.19
C SER A 67 -4.95 -4.85 6.24
N TYR A 68 -4.57 -5.60 5.21
CA TYR A 68 -3.24 -6.18 5.11
C TYR A 68 -2.14 -5.10 5.04
N LEU A 69 -2.30 -4.10 4.18
CA LEU A 69 -1.32 -3.02 4.06
C LEU A 69 -1.21 -2.17 5.32
N PHE A 70 -2.32 -1.95 6.05
CA PHE A 70 -2.27 -1.29 7.35
C PHE A 70 -1.52 -2.08 8.40
N ARG A 71 -1.65 -3.41 8.46
CA ARG A 71 -0.81 -4.22 9.37
C ARG A 71 0.68 -4.12 9.04
N GLN A 72 1.03 -4.00 7.75
CA GLN A 72 2.41 -3.73 7.35
C GLN A 72 2.87 -2.36 7.83
N LEU A 73 2.01 -1.34 7.72
CA LEU A 73 2.29 0.01 8.23
C LEU A 73 2.48 0.03 9.75
N ASP A 74 1.61 -0.63 10.50
CA ASP A 74 1.70 -0.70 11.97
C ASP A 74 2.97 -1.42 12.44
N SER A 75 3.46 -2.37 11.63
CA SER A 75 4.71 -3.09 11.90
C SER A 75 5.96 -2.33 11.44
N ALA A 76 5.80 -1.21 10.73
CA ALA A 76 6.91 -0.47 10.17
C ALA A 76 7.64 0.35 11.23
N VAL A 77 8.95 0.47 11.08
CA VAL A 77 9.79 1.34 11.90
C VAL A 77 10.16 2.60 11.13
N TYR A 78 10.20 3.73 11.85
CA TYR A 78 10.71 4.98 11.31
C TYR A 78 12.24 4.92 11.26
N PHE A 79 12.80 5.07 10.07
CA PHE A 79 14.23 5.18 9.84
C PHE A 79 14.54 6.63 9.43
N LYS A 80 15.26 7.34 10.29
CA LYS A 80 15.71 8.70 9.99
C LYS A 80 16.92 8.59 9.07
N ALA A 81 16.78 9.10 7.85
CA ALA A 81 17.88 9.24 6.90
C ALA A 81 18.98 10.14 7.44
#